data_AF-A0A9D7IGC8-F1
#
_entry.id   AF-A0A9D7IGC8-F1
#
_cell.length_a   1.000
_cell.length_b   1.000
_cell.length_c   1.000
_cell.angle_alpha   90.00
_cell.angle_beta   90.00
_cell.angle_gamma   90.00
#
_symmetry.space_group_name_H-M   'P 1'
#
loop_
_entity.id
_entity.type
_entity.pdbx_description
1 polymer ?
#
loop_
_entity_poly.entity_id
_entity_poly.type
_entity_poly.pdbx_seq_one_letter_code
_entity_poly.pdbx_strand_id
1 'polypeptide(L)'
;MATYDLEEQEQLDEIKVWWKQHGNLLINVITALSLAVVAWQGWNWYQRNQSAQASMVYNLLQKSVLEKDAQRIRTASDQLLDKYSSTSYASLGALTAAKAMIDAGDAKSAKAQLLWVVEHGKGELRDLGRLRLAAVLLDEKEFDQALKQLDGSVGPGFEAIFSDNRGDVYSAQGKKTEALGAYQNALVKLDAADQSLKSRNLAQQGQSSTVYRELLRQQIAALGVSP
;
A
#
# COMPACT_ATOMS: atom_id res chain seq x y z
N MET A 1 30.13 -41.38 -53.81
CA MET A 1 29.09 -40.36 -53.58
C MET A 1 27.71 -41.02 -53.40
N ALA A 2 27.58 -42.02 -52.52
CA ALA A 2 26.29 -42.67 -52.24
C ALA A 2 26.04 -42.92 -50.73
N THR A 3 27.02 -42.57 -49.88
CA THR A 3 26.93 -42.72 -48.42
C THR A 3 26.28 -41.52 -47.75
N TYR A 4 26.36 -40.33 -48.36
CA TYR A 4 25.70 -39.11 -47.87
C TYR A 4 24.16 -39.22 -47.96
N ASP A 5 23.64 -39.88 -49.00
CA ASP A 5 22.20 -40.00 -49.27
C ASP A 5 21.50 -41.00 -48.32
N LEU A 6 22.22 -42.03 -47.85
CA LEU A 6 21.71 -43.02 -46.89
C LEU A 6 21.64 -42.46 -45.47
N GLU A 7 22.69 -41.76 -45.04
CA GLU A 7 22.76 -41.14 -43.71
C GLU A 7 21.78 -39.96 -43.60
N GLU A 8 21.57 -39.20 -44.68
CA GLU A 8 20.51 -38.19 -44.76
C GLU A 8 19.10 -38.79 -44.76
N GLN A 9 18.88 -39.94 -45.40
CA GLN A 9 17.58 -40.63 -45.36
C GLN A 9 17.26 -41.22 -43.98
N GLU A 10 18.25 -41.82 -43.30
CA GLU A 10 18.08 -42.33 -41.93
C GLU A 10 17.76 -41.19 -40.96
N GLN A 11 18.45 -40.05 -41.06
CA GLN A 11 18.13 -38.86 -40.24
C GLN A 11 16.72 -38.30 -40.51
N LEU A 12 16.30 -38.28 -41.78
CA LEU A 12 14.96 -37.80 -42.15
C LEU A 12 13.86 -38.73 -41.65
N ASP A 13 14.09 -40.04 -41.63
CA ASP A 13 13.13 -41.01 -41.13
C ASP A 13 13.06 -41.01 -39.59
N GLU A 14 14.18 -40.80 -38.88
CA GLU A 14 14.17 -40.60 -37.43
C GLU A 14 13.36 -39.35 -37.03
N ILE A 15 13.53 -38.23 -37.73
CA ILE A 15 12.75 -37.00 -37.49
C ILE A 15 11.27 -37.22 -37.81
N LYS A 16 10.92 -37.94 -38.88
CA LYS A 16 9.53 -38.28 -39.20
C LYS A 16 8.88 -39.15 -38.13
N VAL A 17 9.60 -40.15 -37.61
CA VAL A 17 9.09 -41.03 -36.55
C VAL A 17 8.89 -40.25 -35.26
N TRP A 18 9.88 -39.42 -34.87
CA TRP A 18 9.75 -38.55 -33.71
C TRP A 18 8.58 -37.59 -33.84
N TRP A 19 8.39 -36.97 -35.01
CA TRP A 19 7.26 -36.08 -35.26
C TRP A 19 5.91 -36.82 -35.23
N LYS A 20 5.82 -38.02 -35.79
CA LYS A 20 4.60 -38.85 -35.69
C LYS A 20 4.29 -39.22 -34.24
N GLN A 21 5.31 -39.43 -33.41
CA GLN A 21 5.15 -39.82 -32.01
C GLN A 21 4.87 -38.64 -31.07
N HIS A 22 5.53 -37.49 -31.29
CA HIS A 22 5.52 -36.34 -30.37
C HIS A 22 4.89 -35.07 -30.94
N GLY A 23 4.63 -34.97 -32.25
CA GLY A 23 4.12 -33.76 -32.90
C GLY A 23 2.77 -33.29 -32.35
N ASN A 24 1.84 -34.21 -32.07
CA ASN A 24 0.55 -33.86 -31.46
C ASN A 24 0.71 -33.31 -30.03
N LEU A 25 1.62 -33.89 -29.24
CA LEU A 25 1.91 -33.40 -27.89
C LEU A 25 2.53 -32.00 -27.95
N LEU A 26 3.49 -31.80 -28.86
CA LEU A 26 4.16 -30.52 -29.05
C LEU A 26 3.18 -29.42 -29.51
N ILE A 27 2.28 -29.73 -30.46
CA ILE A 27 1.20 -28.82 -30.88
C ILE A 27 0.25 -28.50 -29.71
N ASN A 28 -0.15 -29.49 -28.91
CA ASN A 28 -1.02 -29.27 -27.76
C ASN A 28 -0.36 -28.38 -26.70
N VAL A 29 0.93 -28.59 -26.42
CA VAL A 29 1.71 -27.76 -25.49
C VAL A 29 1.83 -26.33 -26.02
N ILE A 30 2.18 -26.14 -27.30
CA ILE A 30 2.26 -24.81 -27.91
C ILE A 30 0.91 -24.11 -27.89
N THR A 31 -0.18 -24.83 -28.18
CA THR A 31 -1.54 -24.29 -28.15
C THR A 31 -1.93 -23.87 -26.75
N ALA A 32 -1.68 -24.71 -25.74
CA ALA A 32 -1.94 -24.39 -24.34
C ALA A 32 -1.13 -23.16 -23.87
N LEU A 33 0.16 -23.08 -24.25
CA LEU A 33 1.00 -21.91 -23.97
C LEU A 33 0.47 -20.65 -24.64
N SER A 34 0.05 -20.73 -25.90
CA SER A 34 -0.50 -19.60 -26.64
C SER A 34 -1.79 -19.07 -26.00
N LEU A 35 -2.69 -19.97 -25.57
CA LEU A 35 -3.91 -19.60 -24.85
C LEU A 35 -3.60 -18.93 -23.51
N ALA A 36 -2.60 -19.43 -22.77
CA ALA A 36 -2.17 -18.81 -21.51
C ALA A 36 -1.62 -17.39 -21.73
N VAL A 37 -0.83 -17.17 -22.78
CA VAL A 37 -0.30 -15.85 -23.13
C VAL A 37 -1.42 -14.88 -23.52
N VAL A 38 -2.37 -15.31 -24.36
CA VAL A 38 -3.52 -14.47 -24.76
C VAL A 38 -4.38 -14.10 -23.55
N ALA A 39 -4.65 -15.06 -22.65
CA ALA A 39 -5.38 -14.80 -21.41
C ALA A 39 -4.66 -13.77 -20.54
N TRP A 40 -3.33 -13.92 -20.36
CA TRP A 40 -2.54 -12.97 -19.58
C TRP A 40 -2.50 -11.57 -20.23
N GLN A 41 -2.38 -11.48 -21.55
CA GLN A 41 -2.38 -10.22 -22.27
C GLN A 41 -3.73 -9.52 -22.18
N GLY A 42 -4.83 -10.26 -22.30
CA GLY A 42 -6.19 -9.76 -22.11
C GLY A 42 -6.41 -9.24 -20.69
N TRP A 43 -5.98 -9.98 -19.67
CA TRP A 43 -6.03 -9.55 -18.27
C TRP A 43 -5.23 -8.27 -18.02
N ASN A 44 -4.00 -8.20 -18.55
CA ASN A 44 -3.16 -7.01 -18.41
C ASN A 44 -3.76 -5.78 -19.11
N TRP A 45 -4.37 -5.96 -20.28
CA TRP A 45 -5.07 -4.87 -20.96
C TRP A 45 -6.27 -4.38 -20.14
N TYR A 46 -7.07 -5.30 -19.59
CA TYR A 46 -8.19 -4.97 -18.72
C TYR A 46 -7.74 -4.19 -17.47
N GLN A 47 -6.70 -4.67 -16.77
CA GLN A 47 -6.14 -3.98 -15.59
C GLN A 47 -5.62 -2.57 -15.91
N ARG A 48 -4.94 -2.40 -17.05
CA ARG A 48 -4.47 -1.08 -17.50
C ARG A 48 -5.63 -0.14 -17.82
N ASN A 49 -6.64 -0.63 -18.54
CA ASN A 49 -7.82 0.16 -18.86
C ASN A 49 -8.61 0.56 -17.59
N GLN A 50 -8.74 -0.37 -16.65
CA GLN A 50 -9.35 -0.10 -15.34
C GLN A 50 -8.59 0.99 -14.58
N SER A 51 -7.26 0.94 -14.57
CA SER A 51 -6.41 1.95 -13.93
C SER A 51 -6.49 3.32 -14.63
N ALA A 52 -6.59 3.35 -15.96
CA ALA A 52 -6.76 4.58 -16.72
C ALA A 52 -8.13 5.24 -16.46
N GLN A 53 -9.19 4.46 -16.33
CA GLN A 53 -10.50 4.99 -15.96
C GLN A 53 -10.55 5.46 -14.51
N ALA A 54 -9.96 4.70 -13.60
CA ALA A 54 -9.86 5.07 -12.19
C ALA A 54 -9.10 6.38 -11.99
N SER A 55 -8.03 6.63 -12.75
CA SER A 55 -7.27 7.88 -12.66
C SER A 55 -8.11 9.10 -13.03
N MET A 56 -9.00 8.98 -14.03
CA MET A 56 -9.92 10.07 -14.42
C MET A 56 -10.91 10.40 -13.29
N VAL A 57 -11.49 9.37 -12.66
CA VAL A 57 -12.39 9.58 -11.51
C VAL A 57 -11.64 10.17 -10.32
N TYR A 58 -10.41 9.72 -10.08
CA TYR A 58 -9.54 10.28 -9.04
C TYR A 58 -9.17 11.76 -9.31
N ASN A 59 -8.94 12.15 -10.55
CA ASN A 59 -8.72 13.56 -10.91
C ASN A 59 -9.97 14.40 -10.66
N LEU A 60 -11.16 13.87 -10.98
CA LEU A 60 -12.43 14.53 -10.67
C LEU A 60 -12.63 14.67 -9.15
N LEU A 61 -12.29 13.64 -8.38
CA LEU A 61 -12.32 13.68 -6.91
C LEU A 61 -11.42 14.81 -6.39
N GLN A 62 -10.16 14.86 -6.81
CA GLN A 62 -9.21 15.90 -6.38
C GLN A 62 -9.73 17.30 -6.71
N LYS A 63 -10.29 17.49 -7.91
CA LYS A 63 -10.93 18.77 -8.29
C LYS A 63 -12.10 19.10 -7.36
N SER A 64 -12.93 18.12 -7.04
CA SER A 64 -14.09 18.30 -6.14
C SER A 64 -13.66 18.66 -4.71
N VAL A 65 -12.52 18.15 -4.24
CA VAL A 65 -11.91 18.55 -2.97
C VAL A 65 -11.52 20.02 -2.97
N LEU A 66 -10.91 20.51 -4.06
CA LEU A 66 -10.55 21.93 -4.20
C LEU A 66 -11.79 22.83 -4.22
N GLU A 67 -12.86 22.37 -4.87
CA GLU A 67 -14.16 23.04 -4.91
C GLU A 67 -14.96 22.92 -3.59
N LYS A 68 -14.50 22.10 -2.65
CA LYS A 68 -15.20 21.73 -1.41
C LYS A 68 -16.62 21.17 -1.65
N ASP A 69 -16.83 20.51 -2.78
CA ASP A 69 -18.12 19.89 -3.12
C ASP A 69 -18.22 18.51 -2.46
N ALA A 70 -18.75 18.48 -1.24
CA ALA A 70 -18.87 17.26 -0.44
C ALA A 70 -19.64 16.12 -1.15
N GLN A 71 -20.67 16.47 -1.94
CA GLN A 71 -21.48 15.48 -2.63
C GLN A 71 -20.71 14.83 -3.78
N ARG A 72 -19.98 15.62 -4.56
CA ARG A 72 -19.10 15.10 -5.61
C ARG A 72 -17.93 14.32 -5.06
N ILE A 73 -17.36 14.74 -3.93
CA ILE A 73 -16.31 14.01 -3.23
C ILE A 73 -16.78 12.60 -2.89
N ARG A 74 -17.94 12.48 -2.22
CA ARG A 74 -18.53 11.18 -1.86
C ARG A 74 -18.84 10.34 -3.10
N THR A 75 -19.49 10.92 -4.10
CA THR A 75 -19.86 10.18 -5.33
C THR A 75 -18.63 9.64 -6.06
N ALA A 76 -17.57 10.45 -6.19
CA ALA A 76 -16.34 10.03 -6.87
C ALA A 76 -15.54 9.01 -6.06
N SER A 77 -15.49 9.14 -4.72
CA SER A 77 -14.86 8.11 -3.87
C SER A 77 -15.60 6.79 -3.95
N ASP A 78 -16.93 6.80 -3.85
CA ASP A 78 -17.74 5.58 -3.87
C ASP A 78 -17.63 4.89 -5.24
N GLN A 79 -17.62 5.66 -6.33
CA GLN A 79 -17.36 5.12 -7.66
C GLN A 79 -15.98 4.44 -7.76
N LEU A 80 -14.94 5.03 -7.17
CA LEU A 80 -13.60 4.41 -7.13
C LEU A 80 -13.61 3.10 -6.35
N LEU A 81 -14.29 3.08 -5.20
CA LEU A 81 -14.37 1.90 -4.33
C LEU A 81 -15.18 0.78 -4.98
N ASP A 82 -16.29 1.09 -5.64
CA ASP A 82 -17.18 0.08 -6.21
C ASP A 82 -16.69 -0.46 -7.56
N LYS A 83 -16.21 0.42 -8.45
CA LYS A 83 -15.87 0.06 -9.84
C LYS A 83 -14.39 -0.23 -10.04
N TYR A 84 -13.54 0.31 -9.17
CA TYR A 84 -12.09 0.35 -9.36
C TYR A 84 -11.30 -0.11 -8.12
N SER A 85 -11.92 -0.91 -7.24
CA SER A 85 -11.34 -1.43 -5.98
C SER A 85 -9.97 -2.12 -6.12
N SER A 86 -9.71 -2.75 -7.26
CA SER A 86 -8.44 -3.42 -7.57
C SER A 86 -7.28 -2.46 -7.80
N THR A 87 -7.55 -1.16 -8.01
CA THR A 87 -6.56 -0.16 -8.37
C THR A 87 -6.07 0.63 -7.15
N SER A 88 -4.83 1.10 -7.17
CA SER A 88 -4.32 2.01 -6.12
C SER A 88 -5.09 3.32 -6.04
N TYR A 89 -5.77 3.73 -7.11
CA TYR A 89 -6.62 4.91 -7.13
C TYR A 89 -7.82 4.80 -6.20
N ALA A 90 -8.33 3.58 -5.94
CA ALA A 90 -9.40 3.41 -4.96
C ALA A 90 -8.91 3.72 -3.54
N SER A 91 -7.74 3.20 -3.14
CA SER A 91 -7.16 3.54 -1.84
C SER A 91 -6.78 5.02 -1.73
N LEU A 92 -6.18 5.60 -2.77
CA LEU A 92 -5.87 7.04 -2.80
C LEU A 92 -7.15 7.88 -2.73
N GLY A 93 -8.20 7.46 -3.43
CA GLY A 93 -9.50 8.12 -3.44
C GLY A 93 -10.14 8.14 -2.07
N ALA A 94 -10.24 6.99 -1.41
CA ALA A 94 -10.74 6.91 -0.04
C ALA A 94 -9.91 7.73 0.95
N LEU A 95 -8.59 7.66 0.90
CA LEU A 95 -7.71 8.47 1.76
C LEU A 95 -7.91 9.97 1.56
N THR A 96 -8.11 10.40 0.30
CA THR A 96 -8.33 11.80 -0.08
C THR A 96 -9.70 12.28 0.38
N ALA A 97 -10.74 11.48 0.11
CA ALA A 97 -12.11 11.76 0.52
C ALA A 97 -12.23 11.79 2.06
N ALA A 98 -11.62 10.83 2.76
CA ALA A 98 -11.59 10.80 4.21
C ALA A 98 -11.01 12.09 4.80
N LYS A 99 -9.89 12.58 4.25
CA LYS A 99 -9.32 13.86 4.68
C LYS A 99 -10.30 15.00 4.48
N ALA A 100 -10.91 15.12 3.30
CA ALA A 100 -11.86 16.19 3.02
C ALA A 100 -13.11 16.11 3.91
N MET A 101 -13.57 14.89 4.24
CA MET A 101 -14.68 14.66 5.15
C MET A 101 -14.34 15.08 6.59
N ILE A 102 -13.13 14.77 7.09
CA ILE A 102 -12.64 15.27 8.38
C ILE A 102 -12.59 16.79 8.39
N ASP A 103 -12.02 17.40 7.35
CA ASP A 103 -11.91 18.86 7.22
C ASP A 103 -13.31 19.53 7.17
N ALA A 104 -14.35 18.79 6.75
CA ALA A 104 -15.75 19.21 6.74
C ALA A 104 -16.54 18.82 8.03
N GLY A 105 -15.90 18.19 9.01
CA GLY A 105 -16.53 17.76 10.27
C GLY A 105 -17.31 16.43 10.18
N ASP A 106 -17.26 15.72 9.06
CA ASP A 106 -17.90 14.42 8.86
C ASP A 106 -16.94 13.26 9.19
N ALA A 107 -16.56 13.16 10.47
CA ALA A 107 -15.66 12.12 10.95
C ALA A 107 -16.21 10.70 10.75
N LYS A 108 -17.54 10.54 10.80
CA LYS A 108 -18.20 9.24 10.60
C LYS A 108 -17.98 8.72 9.19
N SER A 109 -18.22 9.54 8.16
CA SER A 109 -17.99 9.12 6.77
C SER A 109 -16.49 8.92 6.50
N ALA A 110 -15.64 9.77 7.07
CA ALA A 110 -14.20 9.61 6.95
C ALA A 110 -13.71 8.27 7.50
N LYS A 111 -14.19 7.88 8.69
CA LYS A 111 -13.87 6.60 9.31
C LYS A 111 -14.23 5.42 8.42
N ALA A 112 -15.39 5.46 7.75
CA ALA A 112 -15.80 4.41 6.80
C ALA A 112 -14.84 4.29 5.60
N GLN A 113 -14.44 5.43 5.02
CA GLN A 113 -13.46 5.45 3.92
C GLN A 113 -12.09 4.92 4.38
N LEU A 114 -11.63 5.30 5.58
CA LEU A 114 -10.37 4.82 6.14
C LEU A 114 -10.40 3.32 6.45
N LEU A 115 -11.50 2.82 7.03
CA LEU A 115 -11.68 1.39 7.29
C LEU A 115 -11.61 0.58 5.99
N TRP A 116 -12.26 1.07 4.93
CA TRP A 116 -12.18 0.43 3.62
C TRP A 116 -10.73 0.31 3.12
N VAL A 117 -9.90 1.35 3.31
CA VAL A 117 -8.47 1.34 2.95
C VAL A 117 -7.69 0.33 3.80
N VAL A 118 -8.01 0.20 5.10
CA VAL A 118 -7.38 -0.81 5.96
C VAL A 118 -7.68 -2.23 5.49
N GLU A 119 -8.91 -2.48 5.03
CA GLU A 119 -9.38 -3.79 4.59
C GLU A 119 -8.91 -4.17 3.18
N HIS A 120 -8.90 -3.21 2.25
CA HIS A 120 -8.68 -3.47 0.81
C HIS A 120 -7.36 -2.93 0.27
N GLY A 121 -6.78 -1.94 0.95
CA GLY A 121 -5.52 -1.32 0.57
C GLY A 121 -4.33 -2.26 0.72
N LYS A 122 -3.22 -1.90 0.08
CA LYS A 122 -1.97 -2.67 0.10
C LYS A 122 -0.77 -1.77 0.37
N GLY A 123 0.26 -2.35 0.99
CA GLY A 123 1.52 -1.66 1.29
C GLY A 123 1.30 -0.35 2.04
N GLU A 124 2.04 0.68 1.64
CA GLU A 124 2.07 1.99 2.30
C GLU A 124 0.70 2.69 2.36
N LEU A 125 -0.19 2.48 1.39
CA LEU A 125 -1.53 3.08 1.42
C LEU A 125 -2.39 2.48 2.53
N ARG A 126 -2.25 1.17 2.77
CA ARG A 126 -2.92 0.51 3.90
C ARG A 126 -2.39 1.04 5.22
N ASP A 127 -1.07 1.13 5.35
CA ASP A 127 -0.43 1.61 6.58
C ASP A 127 -0.79 3.08 6.86
N LEU A 128 -0.85 3.93 5.83
CA LEU A 128 -1.36 5.29 5.97
C LEU A 128 -2.84 5.33 6.38
N GLY A 129 -3.67 4.44 5.84
CA GLY A 129 -5.07 4.30 6.24
C GLY A 129 -5.23 3.92 7.71
N ARG A 130 -4.43 2.95 8.19
CA ARG A 130 -4.38 2.53 9.59
C ARG A 130 -3.97 3.68 10.51
N LEU A 131 -2.91 4.41 10.14
CA LEU A 131 -2.43 5.55 10.91
C LEU A 131 -3.50 6.65 11.05
N ARG A 132 -4.14 7.04 9.94
CA ARG A 132 -5.21 8.05 9.95
C ARG A 132 -6.44 7.56 10.70
N LEU A 133 -6.79 6.28 10.58
CA LEU A 133 -7.90 5.69 11.32
C LEU A 133 -7.64 5.70 12.83
N ALA A 134 -6.40 5.40 13.25
CA ALA A 134 -6.00 5.46 14.65
C ALA A 134 -6.15 6.89 15.22
N ALA A 135 -5.78 7.92 14.46
CA ALA A 135 -5.96 9.31 14.87
C ALA A 135 -7.45 9.67 15.06
N VAL A 136 -8.31 9.28 14.12
CA VAL A 136 -9.77 9.50 14.26
C VAL A 136 -10.32 8.76 15.49
N LEU A 137 -9.88 7.52 15.72
CA LEU A 137 -10.29 6.74 16.89
C LEU A 137 -9.78 7.35 18.20
N LEU A 138 -8.58 7.93 18.19
CA LEU A 138 -8.02 8.65 19.32
C LEU A 138 -8.87 9.87 19.68
N ASP A 139 -9.25 10.67 18.69
CA ASP A 139 -10.15 11.83 18.87
C ASP A 139 -11.54 11.40 19.40
N GLU A 140 -12.03 10.25 18.94
CA GLU A 140 -13.26 9.61 19.45
C GLU A 140 -13.09 8.95 20.84
N LYS A 141 -11.88 8.96 21.40
CA LYS A 141 -11.50 8.27 22.66
C LYS A 141 -11.68 6.75 22.63
N GLU A 142 -11.74 6.16 21.44
CA GLU A 142 -11.78 4.72 21.17
C GLU A 142 -10.37 4.13 21.22
N PHE A 143 -9.69 4.29 22.36
CA PHE A 143 -8.27 4.03 22.51
C PHE A 143 -7.86 2.59 22.16
N ASP A 144 -8.64 1.59 22.59
CA ASP A 144 -8.32 0.18 22.31
C ASP A 144 -8.42 -0.14 20.81
N GLN A 145 -9.35 0.51 20.10
CA GLN A 145 -9.45 0.38 18.66
C GLN A 145 -8.29 1.10 17.96
N ALA A 146 -7.90 2.29 18.45
CA ALA A 146 -6.75 3.02 17.93
C ALA A 146 -5.46 2.20 18.05
N LEU A 147 -5.21 1.59 19.22
CA LEU A 147 -4.05 0.72 19.44
C LEU A 147 -4.03 -0.47 18.48
N LYS A 148 -5.18 -1.13 18.24
CA LYS A 148 -5.26 -2.22 17.25
C LYS A 148 -4.87 -1.77 15.84
N GLN A 149 -5.19 -0.52 15.47
CA GLN A 149 -4.76 0.03 14.17
C GLN A 149 -3.27 0.37 14.14
N LEU A 150 -2.59 0.45 15.29
CA LEU A 150 -1.16 0.76 15.39
C LEU A 150 -0.28 -0.47 15.68
N ASP A 151 -0.89 -1.66 15.83
CA ASP A 151 -0.17 -2.91 16.07
C ASP A 151 0.37 -3.55 14.78
N GLY A 152 1.17 -4.62 14.90
CA GLY A 152 1.65 -5.39 13.75
C GLY A 152 2.78 -4.71 12.95
N SER A 153 3.21 -5.40 11.89
CA SER A 153 4.30 -4.92 11.02
C SER A 153 3.79 -3.93 9.97
N VAL A 154 4.63 -2.94 9.67
CA VAL A 154 4.38 -1.89 8.68
C VAL A 154 5.57 -1.75 7.74
N GLY A 155 5.37 -1.07 6.61
CA GLY A 155 6.43 -0.77 5.66
C GLY A 155 7.57 0.08 6.27
N PRO A 156 8.78 0.01 5.69
CA PRO A 156 9.88 0.89 6.06
C PRO A 156 9.44 2.36 6.03
N GLY A 157 9.78 3.13 7.07
CA GLY A 157 9.39 4.54 7.19
C GLY A 157 8.12 4.81 8.02
N PHE A 158 7.27 3.79 8.25
CA PHE A 158 6.09 3.94 9.12
C PHE A 158 6.34 3.51 10.57
N GLU A 159 7.37 2.69 10.85
CA GLU A 159 7.59 2.10 12.17
C GLU A 159 7.73 3.12 13.31
N ALA A 160 8.46 4.21 13.05
CA ALA A 160 8.66 5.28 14.03
C ALA A 160 7.34 6.01 14.31
N ILE A 161 6.63 6.41 13.26
CA ILE A 161 5.36 7.16 13.35
C ILE A 161 4.26 6.31 14.02
N PHE A 162 4.20 5.01 13.74
CA PHE A 162 3.27 4.11 14.43
C PHE A 162 3.58 4.00 15.93
N SER A 163 4.86 3.94 16.30
CA SER A 163 5.27 3.90 17.71
C SER A 163 4.97 5.22 18.43
N ASP A 164 5.18 6.35 17.75
CA ASP A 164 4.86 7.69 18.23
C ASP A 164 3.35 7.83 18.51
N ASN A 165 2.52 7.50 17.52
CA ASN A 165 1.06 7.58 17.66
C ASN A 165 0.53 6.63 18.74
N ARG A 166 1.21 5.49 18.97
CA ARG A 166 0.88 4.60 20.10
C ARG A 166 1.19 5.28 21.45
N GLY A 167 2.29 6.04 21.50
CA GLY A 167 2.61 6.90 22.64
C GLY A 167 1.54 7.96 22.87
N ASP A 168 1.05 8.62 21.81
CA ASP A 168 -0.03 9.61 21.91
C ASP A 168 -1.30 8.97 22.49
N VAL A 169 -1.67 7.77 22.02
CA VAL A 169 -2.83 7.03 22.54
C VAL A 169 -2.65 6.69 24.03
N TYR A 170 -1.50 6.17 24.45
CA TYR A 170 -1.24 5.88 25.86
C TYR A 170 -1.20 7.14 26.74
N SER A 171 -0.64 8.23 26.21
CA SER A 171 -0.60 9.54 26.88
C SER A 171 -2.02 10.05 27.12
N ALA A 172 -2.90 9.95 26.12
CA ALA A 172 -4.31 10.32 26.23
C ALA A 172 -5.09 9.43 27.23
N GLN A 173 -4.67 8.17 27.43
CA GLN A 173 -5.17 7.29 28.48
C GLN A 173 -4.60 7.59 29.89
N GLY A 174 -3.62 8.50 30.01
CA GLY A 174 -2.90 8.76 31.26
C GLY A 174 -1.85 7.70 31.61
N LYS A 175 -1.59 6.75 30.71
CA LYS A 175 -0.62 5.65 30.87
C LYS A 175 0.79 6.12 30.51
N LYS A 176 1.36 6.96 31.38
CA LYS A 176 2.61 7.68 31.09
C LYS A 176 3.82 6.76 30.88
N THR A 177 3.91 5.64 31.59
CA THR A 177 5.03 4.70 31.45
C THR A 177 4.99 3.99 30.09
N GLU A 178 3.80 3.56 29.67
CA GLU A 178 3.58 2.94 28.36
C GLU A 178 3.78 3.96 27.23
N ALA A 179 3.35 5.21 27.43
CA ALA A 179 3.61 6.30 26.50
C ALA A 179 5.11 6.57 26.34
N LEU A 180 5.85 6.64 27.45
CA LEU A 180 7.31 6.80 27.45
C LEU A 180 7.99 5.68 26.65
N GLY A 181 7.62 4.43 26.92
CA GLY A 181 8.18 3.28 26.20
C GLY A 181 7.88 3.33 24.69
N ALA A 182 6.69 3.77 24.31
CA ALA A 182 6.31 3.92 22.91
C ALA A 182 7.10 5.03 22.19
N TYR A 183 7.26 6.21 22.80
CA TYR A 183 8.07 7.30 22.24
C TYR A 183 9.56 6.95 22.16
N GLN A 184 10.10 6.26 23.17
CA GLN A 184 11.48 5.75 23.13
C GLN A 184 11.67 4.75 21.97
N ASN A 185 10.72 3.84 21.78
CA ASN A 185 10.75 2.93 20.62
C ASN A 185 10.68 3.69 19.29
N ALA A 186 9.88 4.77 19.21
CA ALA A 186 9.83 5.63 18.03
C ALA A 186 11.21 6.25 17.70
N LEU A 187 11.92 6.75 18.71
CA LEU A 187 13.29 7.28 18.56
C LEU A 187 14.26 6.20 18.06
N VAL A 188 14.23 4.99 18.63
CA VAL A 188 15.08 3.87 18.19
C VAL A 188 14.82 3.52 16.72
N LYS A 189 13.55 3.45 16.31
CA LYS A 189 13.16 3.18 14.92
C LYS A 189 13.61 4.27 13.97
N LEU A 190 13.54 5.54 14.39
CA LEU A 190 14.00 6.68 13.61
C LEU A 190 15.53 6.66 13.43
N ASP A 191 16.28 6.28 14.47
CA ASP A 191 17.73 6.12 14.39
C ASP A 191 18.14 4.99 13.44
N ALA A 192 17.45 3.86 13.49
CA ALA A 192 17.68 2.75 12.56
C ALA A 192 17.38 3.14 11.10
N ALA A 193 16.31 3.90 10.86
CA ALA A 193 15.97 4.41 9.54
C ALA A 193 17.06 5.36 9.01
N ASP A 194 17.52 6.31 9.83
CA ASP A 194 18.59 7.24 9.48
C ASP A 194 19.91 6.53 9.17
N GLN A 195 20.28 5.51 9.95
CA GLN A 195 21.45 4.70 9.68
C GLN A 195 21.33 3.99 8.32
N SER A 196 20.16 3.41 8.01
CA SER A 196 19.91 2.76 6.72
C SER A 196 20.03 3.74 5.55
N LEU A 197 19.54 4.98 5.70
CA LEU A 197 19.64 6.02 4.67
C LEU A 197 21.09 6.49 4.45
N LYS A 198 21.85 6.65 5.54
CA LYS A 198 23.27 6.99 5.49
C LYS A 198 24.08 5.90 4.79
N SER A 199 23.83 4.63 5.11
CA SER A 199 24.48 3.49 4.44
C SER A 199 24.20 3.43 2.94
N ARG A 200 23.08 4.01 2.48
CA ARG A 200 22.72 4.09 1.05
C ARG A 200 23.20 5.38 0.37
N ASN A 201 24.00 6.22 1.02
CA ASN A 201 24.42 7.54 0.54
C ASN A 201 23.25 8.49 0.19
N LEU A 202 22.07 8.31 0.81
CA LEU A 202 20.87 9.15 0.60
C LEU A 202 20.74 10.25 1.68
N ALA A 203 21.87 10.71 2.22
CA ALA A 203 21.94 11.52 3.45
C ALA A 203 21.26 12.90 3.40
N GLN A 204 20.81 13.38 2.24
CA GLN A 204 20.12 14.68 2.11
C GLN A 204 18.76 14.75 2.84
N GLN A 205 18.17 13.62 3.24
CA GLN A 205 16.92 13.58 4.03
C GLN A 205 17.11 13.83 5.56
N GLY A 206 18.35 13.96 6.05
CA GLY A 206 18.64 14.01 7.49
C GLY A 206 18.13 15.23 8.28
N GLN A 207 17.64 16.29 7.63
CA GLN A 207 17.06 17.45 8.33
C GLN A 207 15.63 17.21 8.83
N SER A 208 14.87 16.34 8.16
CA SER A 208 13.49 16.05 8.61
C SER A 208 13.48 15.13 9.84
N SER A 209 14.46 14.23 9.95
CA SER A 209 14.59 13.34 11.11
C SER A 209 15.03 14.08 12.38
N THR A 210 15.84 15.13 12.29
CA THR A 210 16.28 15.91 13.46
C THR A 210 15.12 16.66 14.10
N VAL A 211 14.30 17.35 13.32
CA VAL A 211 13.11 18.06 13.83
C VAL A 211 12.15 17.08 14.49
N TYR A 212 11.92 15.93 13.85
CA TYR A 212 11.01 14.91 14.38
C TYR A 212 11.52 14.29 15.69
N ARG A 213 12.83 14.04 15.82
CA ARG A 213 13.45 13.63 17.09
C ARG A 213 13.22 14.64 18.20
N GLU A 214 13.36 15.92 17.89
CA GLU A 214 13.23 16.99 18.87
C GLU A 214 11.79 17.04 19.42
N LEU A 215 10.79 16.84 18.56
CA LEU A 215 9.39 16.73 18.96
C LEU A 215 9.13 15.53 19.88
N LEU A 216 9.65 14.36 19.52
CA LEU A 216 9.55 13.15 20.37
C LEU A 216 10.17 13.36 21.75
N ARG A 217 11.33 14.03 21.82
CA ARG A 217 11.97 14.36 23.09
C ARG A 217 11.13 15.34 23.91
N GLN A 218 10.48 16.31 23.27
CA GLN A 218 9.56 17.22 23.94
C GLN A 218 8.33 16.48 24.48
N GLN A 219 7.74 15.55 23.71
CA GLN A 219 6.64 14.69 24.17
C GLN A 219 7.06 13.87 25.40
N ILE A 220 8.25 13.24 25.36
CA ILE A 220 8.81 12.50 26.50
C ILE A 220 8.97 13.40 27.73
N ALA A 221 9.57 14.59 27.56
CA ALA A 221 9.77 15.52 28.67
C ALA A 221 8.43 15.98 29.28
N ALA A 222 7.41 16.19 28.44
CA ALA A 222 6.07 16.61 28.88
C ALA A 222 5.35 15.53 29.72
N LEU A 223 5.72 14.26 29.61
CA LEU A 223 5.16 13.19 30.46
C LEU A 223 5.54 13.38 31.94
N GLY A 224 6.67 14.05 32.21
CA GLY A 224 7.19 14.25 33.57
C GLY A 224 7.64 12.96 34.26
N VAL A 225 7.90 11.92 33.47
CA VAL A 225 8.42 10.63 33.93
C VAL A 225 9.90 10.58 33.55
N SER A 226 10.78 10.60 34.54
CA SER A 226 12.21 10.41 34.31
C SER A 226 12.47 8.96 33.86
N PRO A 227 13.41 8.73 32.92
CA PRO A 227 13.78 7.39 32.49
C PRO A 227 14.40 6.55 33.61
#